data_AF-A0A4R2T7Z3-F1
#
_entry.id   AF-A0A4R2T7Z3-F1
#
_cell.length_a   1.000
_cell.length_b   1.000
_cell.length_c   1.000
_cell.angle_alpha   90.00
_cell.angle_beta   90.00
_cell.angle_gamma   90.00
#
_symmetry.space_group_name_H-M   'P 1'
#
loop_
_entity.id
_entity.type
_entity.pdbx_description
1 polymer ?
#
loop_
_entity_poly.entity_id
_entity_poly.type
_entity_poly.pdbx_seq_one_letter_code
_entity_poly.pdbx_strand_id
1 'polypeptide(L)'
;MRDELGGPEGPTVAEDVLDLDGKVIVPEDVASAIRTLIRWAGDDPTREGLLDTPRRVARAWREYCAGYGDDPAKHLERVFEEVGGYDEIVLLKDIPFQSHCEHHMAPIIGKAHIAYLPRNHVVGISKLARVLHGFARRLQVQERLTAEVADCIWDNLKPQGVAVVIEASHACMTARGVRTPGVTMVTSRMMGVFRDDERSRKEVLALMGQRA
;
A
#
# COMPACT_ATOMS: atom_id res chain seq x y z
N MET A 1 38.13 10.04 2.66
CA MET A 1 37.22 11.20 2.82
C MET A 1 35.85 10.71 2.36
N ARG A 2 35.06 10.18 3.31
CA ARG A 2 33.71 9.65 3.07
C ARG A 2 32.78 10.83 3.33
N ASP A 3 32.23 11.41 2.28
CA ASP A 3 31.20 12.43 2.45
C ASP A 3 29.88 11.76 2.79
N GLU A 4 29.31 12.30 3.86
CA GLU A 4 28.02 11.99 4.45
C GLU A 4 26.91 12.37 3.48
N LEU A 5 26.36 11.39 2.78
CA LEU A 5 25.08 11.56 2.11
C LEU A 5 23.97 11.25 3.11
N GLY A 6 23.72 12.23 3.98
CA GLY A 6 22.42 12.38 4.62
C GLY A 6 21.38 12.52 3.51
N GLY A 7 20.67 11.43 3.21
CA GLY A 7 19.49 11.50 2.37
C GLY A 7 18.49 12.49 2.97
N PRO A 8 17.64 13.14 2.17
CA PRO A 8 16.66 14.07 2.70
C PRO A 8 15.79 13.30 3.70
N GLU A 9 15.81 13.73 4.97
CA GLU A 9 14.84 13.28 5.96
C GLU A 9 13.45 13.49 5.35
N GLY A 10 12.77 12.39 5.02
CA GLY A 10 11.38 12.46 4.60
C GLY A 10 10.56 13.22 5.65
N PRO A 11 9.42 13.82 5.28
CA PRO A 11 8.63 14.60 6.23
C PRO A 11 8.36 13.74 7.46
N THR A 12 8.99 14.10 8.59
CA THR A 12 8.77 13.43 9.87
C THR A 12 7.30 13.56 10.16
N VAL A 13 6.59 12.43 10.13
CA VAL A 13 5.20 12.39 10.56
C VAL A 13 5.24 12.79 12.04
N ALA A 14 4.88 14.04 12.35
CA ALA A 14 4.83 14.50 13.73
C ALA A 14 4.00 13.50 14.55
N GLU A 15 4.51 13.12 15.73
CA GLU A 15 3.80 12.20 16.63
C GLU A 15 2.40 12.76 16.91
N ASP A 16 1.39 11.91 16.82
CA ASP A 16 0.00 12.33 17.04
C ASP A 16 -0.20 12.72 18.51
N VAL A 17 -0.62 13.97 18.74
CA VAL A 17 -1.09 14.41 20.06
C VAL A 17 -2.53 13.97 20.21
N LEU A 18 -2.85 13.28 21.30
CA LEU A 18 -4.19 12.76 21.59
C LEU A 18 -4.93 13.66 22.58
N ASP A 19 -6.25 13.79 22.40
CA ASP A 19 -7.14 14.40 23.39
C ASP A 19 -7.51 13.42 24.52
N LEU A 20 -8.33 13.88 25.46
CA LEU A 20 -8.77 13.09 26.63
C LEU A 20 -9.59 11.85 26.24
N ASP A 21 -10.16 11.83 25.04
CA ASP A 21 -10.91 10.68 24.50
C ASP A 21 -10.02 9.75 23.66
N GLY A 22 -8.70 10.04 23.57
CA GLY A 22 -7.74 9.27 22.78
C GLY A 22 -7.80 9.56 21.28
N LYS A 23 -8.44 10.65 20.84
CA LYS A 23 -8.50 11.03 19.42
C LYS A 23 -7.35 11.96 19.07
N VAL A 24 -6.83 11.80 17.86
CA VAL A 24 -5.83 12.74 17.32
C VAL A 24 -6.41 14.16 17.30
N ILE A 25 -5.69 15.08 17.95
CA ILE A 25 -5.98 16.51 17.94
C ILE A 25 -5.70 17.03 16.54
N VAL A 26 -6.74 17.54 15.90
CA VAL A 26 -6.65 18.09 14.54
C VAL A 26 -6.27 19.57 14.61
N PRO A 27 -5.14 19.98 14.01
CA PRO A 27 -4.77 21.39 13.91
C PRO A 27 -5.87 22.23 13.26
N GLU A 28 -6.04 23.47 13.72
CA GLU A 28 -7.14 24.32 13.25
C GLU A 28 -6.99 24.73 11.78
N ASP A 29 -5.76 24.91 11.30
CA ASP A 29 -5.48 25.16 9.88
C ASP A 29 -5.91 23.98 8.99
N VAL A 30 -5.67 22.73 9.41
CA VAL A 30 -6.15 21.52 8.72
C VAL A 30 -7.68 21.46 8.69
N ALA A 31 -8.33 21.70 9.83
CA ALA A 31 -9.79 21.76 9.89
C ALA A 31 -10.36 22.89 9.02
N SER A 32 -9.72 24.05 9.01
CA SER A 32 -10.10 25.20 8.17
C SER A 32 -9.95 24.91 6.68
N ALA A 33 -8.91 24.18 6.26
CA ALA A 33 -8.74 23.75 4.87
C ALA A 33 -9.91 22.86 4.40
N ILE A 34 -10.30 21.87 5.21
CA ILE A 34 -11.43 20.99 4.87
C ILE A 34 -12.76 21.76 4.89
N ARG A 35 -12.93 22.69 5.83
CA ARG A 35 -14.09 23.59 5.86
C ARG A 35 -14.18 24.44 4.59
N THR A 36 -13.04 24.91 4.09
CA THR A 36 -12.94 25.65 2.84
C THR A 36 -13.34 24.77 1.65
N LEU A 37 -12.91 23.52 1.62
CA LEU A 37 -13.30 22.56 0.59
C LEU A 37 -14.81 22.30 0.58
N ILE A 38 -15.43 22.11 1.76
CA ILE A 38 -16.89 21.94 1.90
C ILE A 38 -17.63 23.14 1.32
N ARG A 39 -17.24 24.36 1.72
CA ARG A 39 -17.84 25.59 1.21
C ARG A 39 -17.68 25.71 -0.30
N TRP A 40 -16.49 25.39 -0.81
CA TRP A 40 -16.19 25.41 -2.24
C TRP A 40 -17.02 24.39 -3.03
N ALA A 41 -17.32 23.23 -2.44
CA ALA A 41 -18.21 22.25 -3.03
C ALA A 41 -19.69 22.70 -3.07
N GLY A 42 -20.04 23.79 -2.39
CA GLY A 42 -21.38 24.40 -2.42
C GLY A 42 -22.27 24.06 -1.22
N ASP A 43 -21.74 23.44 -0.16
CA ASP A 43 -22.51 23.10 1.05
C ASP A 43 -22.18 24.06 2.21
N ASP A 44 -23.06 24.13 3.20
CA ASP A 44 -22.91 24.96 4.41
C ASP A 44 -22.10 24.21 5.49
N PRO A 45 -20.85 24.60 5.79
CA PRO A 45 -20.05 23.92 6.80
C PRO A 45 -20.55 24.12 8.25
N THR A 46 -21.57 24.94 8.47
CA THR A 46 -22.16 25.20 9.80
C THR A 46 -23.40 24.36 10.09
N ARG A 47 -23.97 23.64 9.10
CA ARG A 47 -25.10 22.75 9.34
C ARG A 47 -24.71 21.58 10.23
N GLU A 48 -25.66 21.09 11.02
CA GLU A 48 -25.46 20.06 12.06
C GLU A 48 -24.56 18.89 11.61
N GLY A 49 -24.86 18.29 10.45
CA GLY A 49 -24.10 17.14 9.92
C GLY A 49 -22.65 17.43 9.52
N LEU A 50 -22.28 18.69 9.29
CA LEU A 50 -20.95 19.10 8.82
C LEU A 50 -20.09 19.79 9.86
N LEU A 51 -20.64 20.15 11.03
CA LEU A 51 -19.92 20.87 12.08
C LEU A 51 -18.58 20.22 12.44
N ASP A 52 -18.58 18.91 12.62
CA ASP A 52 -17.39 18.11 12.99
C ASP A 52 -16.79 17.33 11.79
N THR A 53 -17.38 17.43 10.59
CA THR A 53 -16.83 16.79 9.37
C THR A 53 -15.37 17.16 9.12
N PRO A 54 -14.91 18.42 9.25
CA PRO A 54 -13.50 18.76 9.08
C PRO A 54 -12.56 17.93 9.95
N ARG A 55 -12.89 17.71 11.22
CA ARG A 55 -12.04 16.93 12.12
C ARG A 55 -12.11 15.44 11.83
N ARG A 56 -13.30 14.91 11.50
CA ARG A 56 -13.45 13.51 11.07
C ARG A 56 -12.66 13.19 9.81
N VAL A 57 -12.74 14.05 8.80
CA VAL A 57 -11.99 13.88 7.54
C VAL A 57 -10.49 13.95 7.79
N ALA A 58 -10.01 14.90 8.59
CA ALA A 58 -8.59 14.99 8.93
C ALA A 58 -8.07 13.73 9.63
N ARG A 59 -8.81 13.21 10.61
CA ARG A 59 -8.47 11.94 11.29
C ARG A 59 -8.50 10.74 10.34
N ALA A 60 -9.50 10.66 9.46
CA ALA A 60 -9.55 9.62 8.45
C ALA A 60 -8.31 9.64 7.53
N TRP A 61 -7.81 10.82 7.16
CA TRP A 61 -6.57 10.94 6.40
C TRP A 61 -5.34 10.42 7.15
N ARG A 62 -5.26 10.58 8.49
CA ARG A 62 -4.21 9.96 9.30
C ARG A 62 -4.26 8.43 9.24
N GLU A 63 -5.46 7.85 9.26
CA GLU A 63 -5.63 6.39 9.14
C GLU A 63 -5.30 5.89 7.73
N TYR A 64 -5.80 6.57 6.69
CA TYR A 64 -5.56 6.23 5.29
C TYR A 64 -4.09 6.32 4.89
N CYS A 65 -3.35 7.23 5.52
CA CYS A 65 -1.94 7.49 5.26
C CYS A 65 -1.01 7.00 6.39
N ALA A 66 -1.49 6.10 7.26
CA ALA A 66 -0.71 5.56 8.38
C ALA A 66 0.58 4.84 7.94
N GLY A 67 0.65 4.40 6.69
CA GLY A 67 1.82 3.74 6.11
C GLY A 67 3.05 4.63 5.96
N TYR A 68 2.93 5.97 6.07
CA TYR A 68 4.11 6.85 6.14
C TYR A 68 4.86 6.74 7.47
N GLY A 69 4.18 6.35 8.56
CA GLY A 69 4.81 6.06 9.85
C GLY A 69 5.29 4.62 10.01
N ASP A 70 5.07 3.77 9.00
CA ASP A 70 5.49 2.37 8.97
C ASP A 70 6.70 2.21 8.04
N ASP A 71 7.62 1.33 8.44
CA ASP A 71 8.72 0.88 7.61
C ASP A 71 8.44 -0.57 7.19
N PRO A 72 7.96 -0.80 5.95
CA PRO A 72 7.56 -2.12 5.50
C PRO A 72 8.66 -3.18 5.59
N ALA A 73 9.93 -2.78 5.46
CA ALA A 73 11.06 -3.70 5.50
C ALA A 73 11.19 -4.40 6.87
N LYS A 74 10.87 -3.70 7.96
CA LYS A 74 10.94 -4.24 9.34
C LYS A 74 10.01 -5.44 9.55
N HIS A 75 8.93 -5.55 8.78
CA HIS A 75 8.03 -6.71 8.86
C HIS A 75 8.71 -8.00 8.40
N LEU A 76 9.76 -7.89 7.58
CA LEU A 76 10.50 -9.01 6.97
C LEU A 76 11.77 -9.41 7.75
N GLU A 77 12.15 -8.68 8.81
CA GLU A 77 13.36 -8.97 9.61
C GLU A 77 13.31 -10.33 10.30
N ARG A 78 12.12 -10.79 10.71
CA ARG A 78 11.93 -12.08 11.37
C ARG A 78 11.65 -13.15 10.33
N VAL A 79 12.70 -13.86 9.93
CA VAL A 79 12.66 -15.03 9.05
C VAL A 79 12.73 -16.32 9.87
N PHE A 80 12.16 -17.39 9.32
CA PHE A 80 12.32 -18.75 9.80
C PHE A 80 13.30 -19.46 8.86
N GLU A 81 14.42 -19.92 9.41
CA GLU A 81 15.41 -20.73 8.69
C GLU A 81 15.09 -22.24 8.77
N GLU A 82 14.37 -22.66 9.82
CA GLU A 82 13.96 -24.05 10.08
C GLU A 82 12.69 -24.46 9.31
N VAL A 83 12.69 -24.29 8.00
CA VAL A 83 11.59 -24.73 7.10
C VAL A 83 11.89 -26.08 6.42
N GLY A 84 12.86 -26.84 6.93
CA GLY A 84 13.19 -28.17 6.40
C GLY A 84 13.70 -28.16 4.96
N GLY A 85 14.27 -27.03 4.50
CA GLY A 85 14.75 -26.88 3.13
C GLY A 85 13.67 -26.58 2.10
N TYR A 86 12.50 -26.08 2.50
CA TYR A 86 11.43 -25.72 1.57
C TYR A 86 11.91 -24.73 0.50
N ASP A 87 11.98 -25.19 -0.75
CA ASP A 87 12.51 -24.50 -1.93
C ASP A 87 11.45 -24.32 -3.03
N GLU A 88 10.17 -24.45 -2.68
CA GLU A 88 9.01 -24.33 -3.56
C GLU A 88 8.30 -22.97 -3.44
N ILE A 89 7.38 -22.66 -4.35
CA ILE A 89 6.68 -21.36 -4.39
C ILE A 89 5.85 -21.12 -3.12
N VAL A 90 6.13 -20.01 -2.42
CA VAL A 90 5.24 -19.46 -1.38
C VAL A 90 4.36 -18.40 -2.01
N LEU A 91 3.04 -18.60 -2.01
CA LEU A 91 2.05 -17.67 -2.58
C LEU A 91 1.00 -17.30 -1.53
N LEU A 92 0.81 -15.99 -1.34
CA LEU A 92 -0.35 -15.42 -0.68
C LEU A 92 -1.18 -14.66 -1.71
N LYS A 93 -2.40 -15.15 -1.98
CA LYS A 93 -3.31 -14.61 -3.00
C LYS A 93 -4.54 -13.95 -2.41
N ASP A 94 -5.15 -13.06 -3.18
CA ASP A 94 -6.39 -12.34 -2.85
C ASP A 94 -6.26 -11.51 -1.55
N ILE A 95 -5.10 -10.89 -1.32
CA ILE A 95 -4.87 -10.01 -0.17
C ILE A 95 -5.66 -8.72 -0.39
N PRO A 96 -6.72 -8.42 0.38
CA PRO A 96 -7.47 -7.19 0.19
C PRO A 96 -6.63 -5.99 0.64
N PHE A 97 -6.72 -4.90 -0.11
CA PHE A 97 -6.13 -3.62 0.27
C PHE A 97 -6.99 -2.45 -0.18
N GLN A 98 -6.75 -1.32 0.49
CA GLN A 98 -7.22 -0.01 0.07
C GLN A 98 -6.02 0.94 0.06
N SER A 99 -6.01 1.84 -0.92
CA SER A 99 -5.07 2.94 -1.06
C SER A 99 -5.81 4.19 -1.55
N HIS A 100 -5.09 5.28 -1.81
CA HIS A 100 -5.63 6.52 -2.37
C HIS A 100 -4.76 7.00 -3.52
N CYS A 101 -5.37 7.25 -4.67
CA CYS A 101 -4.70 7.79 -5.84
C CYS A 101 -4.12 9.17 -5.52
N GLU A 102 -2.82 9.34 -5.66
CA GLU A 102 -2.16 10.60 -5.29
C GLU A 102 -2.64 11.81 -6.13
N HIS A 103 -3.08 11.58 -7.36
CA HIS A 103 -3.54 12.63 -8.26
C HIS A 103 -4.90 13.24 -7.87
N HIS A 104 -5.74 12.46 -7.18
CA HIS A 104 -7.13 12.83 -6.93
C HIS A 104 -7.58 12.60 -5.49
N MET A 105 -6.71 12.04 -4.65
CA MET A 105 -7.00 11.62 -3.28
C MET A 105 -8.21 10.67 -3.20
N ALA A 106 -8.50 9.97 -4.29
CA ALA A 106 -9.66 9.11 -4.45
C ALA A 106 -9.28 7.64 -4.16
N PRO A 107 -10.17 6.83 -3.57
CA PRO A 107 -9.84 5.45 -3.22
C PRO A 107 -9.40 4.59 -4.42
N ILE A 108 -8.40 3.75 -4.15
CA ILE A 108 -8.02 2.59 -4.97
C ILE A 108 -8.34 1.37 -4.12
N ILE A 109 -9.22 0.49 -4.59
CA ILE A 109 -9.68 -0.67 -3.82
C ILE A 109 -9.53 -1.91 -4.67
N GLY A 110 -8.87 -2.92 -4.13
CA GLY A 110 -8.57 -4.12 -4.87
C GLY A 110 -7.91 -5.21 -4.04
N LYS A 111 -7.18 -6.06 -4.74
CA LYS A 111 -6.48 -7.20 -4.18
C LYS A 111 -5.07 -7.32 -4.74
N ALA A 112 -4.17 -7.88 -3.94
CA ALA A 112 -2.83 -8.22 -4.36
C ALA A 112 -2.59 -9.73 -4.24
N HIS A 113 -1.71 -10.21 -5.11
CA HIS A 113 -1.17 -11.56 -5.12
C HIS A 113 0.34 -11.43 -5.01
N ILE A 114 0.93 -12.05 -3.99
CA ILE A 114 2.35 -11.94 -3.68
C ILE A 114 2.91 -13.34 -3.59
N ALA A 115 3.88 -13.65 -4.44
CA ALA A 115 4.65 -14.88 -4.37
C ALA A 115 6.15 -14.62 -4.36
N TYR A 116 6.88 -15.52 -3.72
CA TYR A 116 8.33 -15.60 -3.82
C TYR A 116 8.78 -17.06 -3.82
N LEU A 117 9.91 -17.32 -4.47
CA LEU A 117 10.59 -18.62 -4.40
C LEU A 117 11.74 -18.51 -3.39
N PRO A 118 11.64 -19.15 -2.21
CA PRO A 118 12.66 -19.06 -1.19
C PRO A 118 14.02 -19.55 -1.71
N ARG A 119 15.10 -19.00 -1.13
CA ARG A 119 16.43 -19.63 -1.20
C ARG A 119 16.68 -20.42 0.08
N ASN A 120 16.74 -19.70 1.21
CA ASN A 120 16.97 -20.27 2.54
C ASN A 120 15.99 -19.74 3.61
N HIS A 121 15.27 -18.65 3.32
CA HIS A 121 14.47 -17.93 4.30
C HIS A 121 12.99 -17.99 3.93
N VAL A 122 12.15 -18.30 4.90
CA VAL A 122 10.70 -18.16 4.80
C VAL A 122 10.23 -17.17 5.85
N VAL A 123 9.31 -16.28 5.47
CA VAL A 123 8.63 -15.37 6.41
C VAL A 123 7.27 -15.89 6.80
N GLY A 124 6.82 -15.47 7.98
CA GLY A 124 5.43 -15.68 8.39
C GLY A 124 4.47 -15.06 7.37
N ILE A 125 3.42 -15.80 6.99
CA ILE A 125 2.49 -15.41 5.92
C ILE A 125 1.88 -14.02 6.15
N SER A 126 1.60 -13.66 7.41
CA SER A 126 1.05 -12.34 7.75
C SER A 126 1.99 -11.17 7.45
N LYS A 127 3.30 -11.40 7.28
CA LYS A 127 4.29 -10.36 7.00
C LYS A 127 4.19 -9.82 5.59
N LEU A 128 3.88 -10.66 4.59
CA LEU A 128 3.65 -10.21 3.21
C LEU A 128 2.46 -9.24 3.12
N ALA A 129 1.38 -9.55 3.84
CA ALA A 129 0.22 -8.65 3.91
C ALA A 129 0.56 -7.32 4.61
N ARG A 130 1.39 -7.34 5.67
CA ARG A 130 1.87 -6.13 6.35
C ARG A 130 2.72 -5.26 5.44
N VAL A 131 3.61 -5.84 4.63
CA VAL A 131 4.39 -5.11 3.63
C VAL A 131 3.47 -4.38 2.65
N LEU A 132 2.49 -5.09 2.08
CA LEU A 132 1.48 -4.50 1.19
C LEU A 132 0.75 -3.34 1.88
N HIS A 133 0.26 -3.54 3.11
CA HIS A 133 -0.51 -2.52 3.82
C HIS A 133 0.32 -1.30 4.20
N GLY A 134 1.60 -1.47 4.55
CA GLY A 134 2.51 -0.36 4.85
C GLY A 134 2.72 0.57 3.65
N PHE A 135 2.80 0.02 2.43
CA PHE A 135 2.85 0.86 1.22
C PHE A 135 1.46 1.32 0.74
N ALA A 136 0.42 0.49 0.85
CA ALA A 136 -0.91 0.82 0.38
C ALA A 136 -1.57 1.95 1.18
N ARG A 137 -1.27 2.06 2.49
CA ARG A 137 -1.74 3.16 3.35
C ARG A 137 -0.91 4.43 3.16
N ARG A 138 -0.74 4.85 1.91
CA ARG A 138 -0.07 6.08 1.46
C ARG A 138 -0.86 6.66 0.28
N LEU A 139 -0.51 7.87 -0.13
CA LEU A 139 -0.90 8.34 -1.47
C LEU A 139 -0.06 7.59 -2.51
N GLN A 140 -0.72 6.99 -3.50
CA GLN A 140 -0.11 6.03 -4.41
C GLN A 140 -0.51 6.18 -5.87
N VAL A 141 0.34 5.60 -6.71
CA VAL A 141 0.05 5.13 -8.05
C VAL A 141 0.21 3.60 -8.04
N GLN A 142 -0.68 2.84 -8.68
CA GLN A 142 -0.75 1.39 -8.53
C GLN A 142 0.54 0.70 -9.00
N GLU A 143 1.16 1.21 -10.05
CA GLU A 143 2.45 0.78 -10.58
C GLU A 143 3.55 0.90 -9.53
N ARG A 144 3.61 2.04 -8.82
CA ARG A 144 4.58 2.28 -7.73
C ARG A 144 4.33 1.34 -6.56
N LEU A 145 3.07 1.20 -6.13
CA LEU A 145 2.70 0.26 -5.06
C LEU A 145 3.15 -1.19 -5.40
N THR A 146 2.91 -1.62 -6.64
CA THR A 146 3.32 -2.96 -7.12
C THR A 146 4.84 -3.11 -7.06
N ALA A 147 5.55 -2.06 -7.49
CA ALA A 147 7.00 -1.99 -7.50
C ALA A 147 7.61 -2.06 -6.09
N GLU A 148 7.14 -1.20 -5.18
CA GLU A 148 7.63 -1.08 -3.80
C GLU A 148 7.47 -2.39 -3.02
N VAL A 149 6.33 -3.08 -3.19
CA VAL A 149 6.10 -4.37 -2.54
C VAL A 149 7.08 -5.43 -3.03
N ALA A 150 7.27 -5.54 -4.35
CA ALA A 150 8.18 -6.53 -4.91
C ALA A 150 9.64 -6.25 -4.52
N ASP A 151 10.07 -4.99 -4.59
CA ASP A 151 11.43 -4.57 -4.23
C ASP A 151 11.71 -4.81 -2.75
N CYS A 152 10.75 -4.47 -1.87
CA CYS A 152 10.89 -4.73 -0.43
C CYS A 152 11.10 -6.22 -0.12
N ILE A 153 10.34 -7.11 -0.78
CA ILE A 153 10.50 -8.56 -0.60
C ILE A 153 11.84 -9.03 -1.16
N TRP A 154 12.19 -8.57 -2.37
CA TRP A 154 13.45 -8.90 -3.03
C TRP A 154 14.65 -8.52 -2.18
N ASP A 155 14.67 -7.29 -1.66
CA ASP A 155 15.80 -6.74 -0.95
C ASP A 155 15.99 -7.32 0.44
N ASN A 156 14.92 -7.70 1.13
CA ASN A 156 15.00 -8.19 2.51
C ASN A 156 15.07 -9.72 2.60
N LEU A 157 14.44 -10.47 1.68
CA LEU A 157 14.43 -11.95 1.75
C LEU A 157 15.50 -12.60 0.87
N LYS A 158 16.04 -11.86 -0.11
CA LYS A 158 16.96 -12.36 -1.14
C LYS A 158 16.49 -13.69 -1.77
N PRO A 159 15.23 -13.77 -2.23
CA PRO A 159 14.67 -15.00 -2.79
C PRO A 159 15.26 -15.31 -4.17
N GLN A 160 14.94 -16.49 -4.71
CA GLN A 160 15.26 -16.85 -6.09
C GLN A 160 14.36 -16.14 -7.11
N GLY A 161 13.15 -15.76 -6.70
CA GLY A 161 12.22 -14.97 -7.52
C GLY A 161 11.14 -14.31 -6.68
N VAL A 162 10.58 -13.21 -7.20
CA VAL A 162 9.41 -12.50 -6.62
C VAL A 162 8.42 -12.20 -7.73
N ALA A 163 7.14 -12.42 -7.45
CA ALA A 163 6.03 -12.08 -8.31
C ALA A 163 4.98 -11.33 -7.51
N VAL A 164 4.66 -10.11 -7.92
CA VAL A 164 3.57 -9.31 -7.35
C VAL A 164 2.61 -8.97 -8.47
N VAL A 165 1.33 -9.24 -8.27
CA VAL A 165 0.23 -8.83 -9.16
C VAL A 165 -0.79 -8.07 -8.33
N ILE A 166 -1.17 -6.88 -8.76
CA ILE A 166 -2.20 -6.07 -8.12
C ILE A 166 -3.33 -5.84 -9.11
N GLU A 167 -4.55 -6.09 -8.67
CA GLU A 167 -5.79 -5.84 -9.41
C GLU A 167 -6.66 -4.90 -8.60
N ALA A 168 -6.97 -3.72 -9.11
CA ALA A 168 -7.78 -2.75 -8.38
C ALA A 168 -8.69 -1.89 -9.25
N SER A 169 -9.78 -1.44 -8.63
CA SER A 169 -10.68 -0.42 -9.14
C SER A 169 -10.26 0.96 -8.63
N HIS A 170 -10.46 1.98 -9.45
CA HIS A 170 -9.99 3.34 -9.18
C HIS A 170 -11.18 4.32 -9.12
N ALA A 171 -11.47 4.86 -7.94
CA ALA A 171 -12.60 5.78 -7.75
C ALA A 171 -12.46 7.08 -8.57
N CYS A 172 -11.23 7.48 -8.91
CA CYS A 172 -10.98 8.59 -9.82
C CYS A 172 -11.50 8.34 -11.25
N MET A 173 -11.69 7.09 -11.66
CA MET A 173 -12.28 6.71 -12.94
C MET A 173 -13.74 6.28 -12.81
N THR A 174 -14.13 5.63 -11.71
CA THR A 174 -15.48 5.06 -11.56
C THR A 174 -16.50 6.09 -11.07
N ALA A 175 -16.12 6.98 -10.13
CA ALA A 175 -17.05 7.92 -9.50
C ALA A 175 -17.05 9.33 -10.12
N ARG A 176 -16.02 9.66 -10.91
CA ARG A 176 -15.86 10.98 -11.55
C ARG A 176 -15.16 10.88 -12.90
N GLY A 177 -15.01 12.03 -13.57
CA GLY A 177 -14.30 12.11 -14.85
C GLY A 177 -14.95 11.23 -15.91
N VAL A 178 -14.23 10.23 -16.38
CA VAL A 178 -14.66 9.29 -17.43
C VAL A 178 -15.79 8.33 -17.02
N ARG A 179 -16.07 8.19 -15.71
CA ARG A 179 -17.20 7.41 -15.15
C ARG A 179 -17.34 6.02 -15.75
N THR A 180 -16.30 5.20 -15.62
CA THR A 180 -16.22 3.86 -16.22
C THR A 180 -16.24 2.78 -15.13
N PRO A 181 -17.38 2.52 -14.48
CA PRO A 181 -17.50 1.49 -13.44
C PRO A 181 -17.26 0.09 -14.02
N GLY A 182 -16.78 -0.83 -13.20
CA GLY A 182 -16.49 -2.21 -13.58
C GLY A 182 -15.14 -2.43 -14.27
N VAL A 183 -14.39 -1.36 -14.56
CA VAL A 183 -13.01 -1.47 -15.06
C VAL A 183 -12.06 -1.76 -13.90
N THR A 184 -11.21 -2.77 -14.10
CA THR A 184 -10.13 -3.14 -13.19
C THR A 184 -8.79 -2.91 -13.88
N MET A 185 -7.87 -2.25 -13.19
CA MET A 185 -6.49 -2.11 -13.63
C MET A 185 -5.66 -3.22 -13.02
N VAL A 186 -4.84 -3.88 -13.85
CA VAL A 186 -3.92 -4.93 -13.43
C VAL A 186 -2.49 -4.46 -13.66
N THR A 187 -1.65 -4.57 -12.63
CA THR A 187 -0.22 -4.29 -12.67
C THR A 187 0.53 -5.50 -12.15
N SER A 188 1.74 -5.73 -12.68
CA SER A 188 2.58 -6.82 -12.20
C SER A 188 4.05 -6.45 -12.18
N ARG A 189 4.80 -7.07 -11.28
CA ARG A 189 6.26 -7.02 -11.23
C ARG A 189 6.82 -8.41 -10.95
N MET A 190 7.69 -8.87 -11.86
CA MET A 190 8.37 -10.16 -11.79
C MET A 190 9.87 -9.93 -11.65
N MET A 191 10.53 -10.70 -10.79
CA MET A 191 11.96 -10.63 -10.50
C MET A 191 12.57 -12.03 -10.36
N GLY A 192 13.87 -12.14 -10.64
CA GLY A 192 14.60 -13.41 -10.58
C GLY A 192 13.99 -14.48 -11.49
N VAL A 193 13.89 -15.72 -11.00
CA VAL A 193 13.42 -16.86 -11.82
C VAL A 193 12.03 -16.63 -12.45
N PHE A 194 11.12 -15.90 -11.80
CA PHE A 194 9.80 -15.58 -12.38
C PHE A 194 9.87 -14.58 -13.54
N ARG A 195 10.96 -13.82 -13.65
CA ARG A 195 11.25 -12.96 -14.80
C ARG A 195 12.05 -13.71 -15.86
N ASP A 196 13.03 -14.51 -15.46
CA ASP A 196 14.02 -15.03 -16.40
C ASP A 196 13.62 -16.38 -17.02
N ASP A 197 12.78 -17.17 -16.32
CA ASP A 197 12.25 -18.45 -16.83
C ASP A 197 10.75 -18.37 -17.14
N GLU A 198 10.38 -18.70 -18.38
CA GLU A 198 9.00 -18.65 -18.85
C GLU A 198 8.12 -19.70 -18.16
N ARG A 199 8.68 -20.87 -17.81
CA ARG A 199 7.90 -21.96 -17.19
C ARG A 199 7.50 -21.58 -15.76
N SER A 200 8.46 -21.13 -14.95
CA SER A 200 8.20 -20.61 -13.60
C SER A 200 7.25 -19.40 -13.62
N ARG A 201 7.36 -18.51 -14.62
CA ARG A 201 6.41 -17.40 -14.79
C ARG A 201 4.99 -17.89 -15.05
N LYS A 202 4.81 -18.85 -15.97
CA LYS A 202 3.50 -19.42 -16.28
C LYS A 202 2.89 -20.13 -15.08
N GLU A 203 3.70 -20.90 -14.35
CA GLU A 203 3.28 -21.59 -13.13
C GLU A 203 2.78 -20.60 -12.07
N VAL A 204 3.58 -19.58 -11.72
CA VAL A 204 3.19 -18.62 -10.68
C VAL A 204 1.95 -17.81 -11.07
N LEU A 205 1.83 -17.40 -12.33
CA LEU A 205 0.64 -16.70 -12.83
C LEU A 205 -0.61 -17.59 -12.78
N ALA A 206 -0.48 -18.86 -13.15
CA ALA A 206 -1.57 -19.82 -13.06
C ALA A 206 -2.04 -20.04 -11.61
N LEU A 207 -1.10 -20.17 -10.66
CA LEU A 207 -1.42 -20.29 -9.22
C LEU A 207 -2.12 -19.04 -8.68
N MET A 208 -1.76 -17.85 -9.19
CA MET A 208 -2.44 -16.59 -8.87
C MET A 208 -3.84 -16.47 -9.49
N GLY A 209 -4.24 -17.39 -10.35
CA GLY A 209 -5.52 -17.35 -11.08
C GLY A 209 -5.51 -16.41 -12.29
N GLN A 210 -4.32 -15.99 -12.73
CA GLN A 210 -4.17 -15.20 -13.95
C GLN A 210 -4.17 -16.13 -15.16
N ARG A 211 -4.85 -15.72 -16.24
CA ARG A 211 -4.73 -16.42 -17.52
C ARG A 211 -3.34 -16.12 -18.09
N ALA A 212 -2.49 -17.14 -18.12
CA ALA A 212 -1.16 -17.09 -18.71
C ALA A 212 -1.21 -17.07 -20.25
#